data_AF-A0A3D1WAK6-F1
#
_entry.id   AF-A0A3D1WAK6-F1
#
_cell.length_a   1.000
_cell.length_b   1.000
_cell.length_c   1.000
_cell.angle_alpha   90.00
_cell.angle_beta   90.00
_cell.angle_gamma   90.00
#
_symmetry.space_group_name_H-M   'P 1'
#
loop_
_entity.id
_entity.type
_entity.pdbx_description
1 polymer ?
#
loop_
_entity_poly.entity_id
_entity_poly.type
_entity_poly.pdbx_seq_one_letter_code
_entity_poly.pdbx_strand_id
1 'polypeptide(L)'
;MSLNPIKPLTDAIMFPFTFIYVVGLCAFINYFTSPGHWWVQWVAFGMGIALISVWFRAFKFLVATVGIAAVGYFIYRWWKNRQSMGGKAAAETAFAEAKQLPARPLATASKSTTIIDIDR
;
A
#
# COMPACT_ATOMS: atom_id res chain seq x y z
N MET A 1 -23.86 9.85 -8.83
CA MET A 1 -23.26 9.22 -7.63
C MET A 1 -21.77 9.57 -7.62
N SER A 2 -21.37 10.66 -6.95
CA SER A 2 -19.97 11.12 -6.95
C SER A 2 -19.14 10.21 -6.03
N LEU A 3 -18.18 9.48 -6.61
CA LEU A 3 -17.23 8.65 -5.90
C LEU A 3 -16.12 9.54 -5.36
N ASN A 4 -16.37 10.27 -4.28
CA ASN A 4 -15.31 10.99 -3.58
C ASN A 4 -14.70 10.05 -2.52
N PRO A 5 -13.50 9.50 -2.74
CA PRO A 5 -12.85 8.55 -1.82
C PRO A 5 -12.47 9.17 -0.47
N ILE A 6 -12.55 10.50 -0.34
CA ILE A 6 -12.17 11.27 0.85
C ILE A 6 -13.29 11.29 1.89
N LYS A 7 -14.56 11.27 1.46
CA LYS A 7 -15.73 11.28 2.35
C LYS A 7 -15.70 10.19 3.44
N PRO A 8 -15.38 8.91 3.15
CA PRO A 8 -15.32 7.89 4.20
C PRO A 8 -14.23 8.11 5.25
N LEU A 9 -13.15 8.84 4.93
CA LEU A 9 -12.10 9.16 5.90
C LEU A 9 -12.52 10.31 6.82
N THR A 10 -13.11 11.36 6.24
CA THR A 10 -13.65 12.49 7.01
C THR A 10 -14.79 12.04 7.92
N ASP A 11 -15.69 11.19 7.41
CA ASP A 11 -16.77 10.61 8.21
C ASP A 11 -16.20 9.77 9.37
N ALA A 12 -15.16 8.95 9.14
CA ALA A 12 -14.56 8.15 10.20
C ALA A 12 -13.97 8.98 11.35
N ILE A 13 -13.42 10.16 11.06
CA ILE A 13 -12.82 11.05 12.06
C ILE A 13 -13.89 11.91 12.74
N MET A 14 -14.88 12.42 11.99
CA MET A 14 -15.87 13.35 12.51
C MET A 14 -17.03 12.66 13.23
N PHE A 15 -17.39 11.42 12.85
CA PHE A 15 -18.45 10.65 13.52
C PHE A 15 -18.29 10.50 15.04
N PRO A 16 -17.11 10.17 15.61
CA PRO A 16 -16.97 10.08 17.07
C PRO A 16 -17.21 11.42 17.78
N PHE A 17 -16.83 12.55 17.17
CA PHE A 17 -17.10 13.86 17.77
C PHE A 17 -18.60 14.19 17.74
N THR A 18 -19.27 13.91 16.62
CA THR A 18 -20.73 14.05 16.52
C THR A 18 -21.45 13.12 17.51
N PHE A 19 -20.96 11.89 17.69
CA PHE A 19 -21.47 10.95 18.68
C PHE A 19 -21.39 11.53 20.10
N ILE A 20 -20.20 11.97 20.53
CA ILE A 20 -19.99 12.54 21.86
C ILE A 20 -20.82 13.81 22.04
N TYR A 21 -20.89 14.68 21.02
CA TYR A 21 -21.67 15.90 21.07
C TYR A 21 -23.17 15.63 21.22
N VAL A 22 -23.74 14.73 20.42
CA VAL A 22 -25.17 14.42 20.46
C VAL A 22 -25.54 13.70 21.76
N VAL A 23 -24.78 12.68 22.17
CA VAL A 23 -25.02 11.94 23.41
C VAL A 23 -24.79 12.83 24.63
N GLY A 24 -23.74 13.66 24.61
CA GLY A 24 -23.43 14.62 25.67
C GLY A 24 -24.47 15.72 25.81
N LEU A 25 -24.95 16.28 24.69
CA LEU A 25 -26.05 17.26 24.70
C LEU A 25 -27.35 16.63 25.21
N CYS A 26 -27.65 15.40 24.80
CA CYS A 26 -28.82 14.66 25.29
C CYS A 26 -28.70 14.35 26.79
N ALA A 27 -27.50 13.97 27.26
CA ALA A 27 -27.21 13.78 28.68
C ALA A 27 -27.35 15.07 29.48
N PHE A 28 -26.84 16.18 28.94
CA PHE A 28 -26.93 17.51 29.55
C PHE A 28 -28.38 17.95 29.70
N ILE A 29 -29.20 17.83 28.66
CA ILE A 29 -30.63 18.15 28.72
C ILE A 29 -31.34 17.24 29.74
N ASN A 30 -31.05 15.93 29.75
CA ASN A 30 -31.68 15.00 30.68
C ASN A 30 -31.38 15.35 32.14
N TYR A 31 -30.16 15.83 32.41
CA TYR A 31 -29.75 16.27 33.74
C TYR A 31 -30.61 17.44 34.26
N PHE A 32 -31.05 18.35 33.38
CA PHE A 32 -31.93 19.47 33.76
C PHE A 32 -33.42 19.12 33.73
N THR A 33 -33.87 18.22 32.86
CA THR A 33 -35.30 17.98 32.64
C THR A 33 -35.87 16.85 33.50
N SER A 34 -35.16 15.74 33.72
CA SER A 34 -35.70 14.56 34.41
C SER A 34 -34.60 13.64 34.95
N PRO A 35 -34.04 13.91 36.14
CA PRO A 35 -32.96 13.10 36.72
C PRO A 35 -33.38 11.66 37.06
N GLY A 36 -34.69 11.36 37.09
CA GLY A 36 -35.22 10.03 37.41
C GLY A 36 -35.31 9.05 36.25
N HIS A 37 -35.23 9.52 34.99
CA HIS A 37 -35.37 8.65 33.81
C HIS A 37 -34.13 8.69 32.93
N TRP A 38 -33.43 7.56 32.85
CA TRP A 38 -32.18 7.41 32.09
C TRP A 38 -32.45 7.09 30.60
N TRP A 39 -33.28 7.90 29.96
CA TRP A 39 -33.62 7.70 28.54
C TRP A 39 -32.40 7.87 27.60
N VAL A 40 -31.39 8.59 28.07
CA VAL A 40 -30.10 8.82 27.38
C VAL A 40 -29.35 7.51 27.09
N GLN A 41 -29.56 6.44 27.88
CA GLN A 41 -28.93 5.14 27.60
C GLN A 41 -29.36 4.57 26.24
N TRP A 42 -30.63 4.72 25.85
CA TRP A 42 -31.13 4.24 24.57
C TRP A 42 -30.55 5.02 23.39
N VAL A 43 -30.43 6.35 23.53
CA VAL A 43 -29.81 7.22 22.53
C VAL A 43 -28.33 6.89 22.38
N ALA A 44 -27.62 6.70 23.50
CA ALA A 44 -26.23 6.28 23.52
C ALA A 44 -26.03 4.91 22.86
N PHE A 45 -26.96 3.98 23.06
CA PHE A 45 -26.91 2.65 22.41
C PHE A 45 -27.10 2.75 20.90
N GLY A 46 -28.11 3.50 20.44
CA GLY A 46 -28.39 3.68 19.01
C GLY A 46 -27.24 4.36 18.26
N MET A 47 -26.72 5.46 18.82
CA MET A 47 -25.58 6.17 18.24
C MET A 47 -24.26 5.40 18.41
N GLY A 48 -24.14 4.57 19.45
CA GLY A 48 -22.94 3.77 19.71
C GLY A 48 -22.75 2.68 18.67
N ILE A 49 -23.85 2.03 18.25
CA ILE A 49 -23.83 1.06 17.15
C ILE A 49 -23.44 1.72 15.83
N ALA A 50 -23.91 2.95 15.58
CA ALA A 50 -23.51 3.71 14.39
C ALA A 50 -21.99 3.97 14.37
N LEU A 51 -21.42 4.36 15.52
CA LEU A 51 -19.97 4.56 15.67
C LEU A 51 -19.17 3.27 15.39
N ILE A 52 -19.60 2.15 15.97
CA ILE A 52 -18.97 0.83 15.75
C ILE A 52 -19.04 0.45 14.26
N SER A 53 -20.16 0.71 13.59
CA SER A 53 -20.34 0.40 12.16
C SER A 53 -19.39 1.19 11.26
N VAL A 54 -19.16 2.48 11.57
CA VAL A 54 -18.19 3.32 10.84
C VAL A 54 -16.76 2.80 11.06
N TRP A 55 -16.41 2.41 12.28
CA TRP A 55 -15.12 1.81 12.60
C TRP A 55 -14.89 0.48 11.89
N PHE A 56 -15.88 -0.41 11.88
CA PHE A 56 -15.81 -1.68 11.15
C PHE A 56 -15.59 -1.44 9.65
N ARG A 57 -16.28 -0.45 9.07
CA ARG A 57 -16.09 -0.07 7.67
C ARG A 57 -14.67 0.43 7.43
N ALA A 58 -14.14 1.31 8.28
CA ALA A 58 -12.77 1.82 8.18
C ALA A 58 -11.73 0.71 8.32
N PHE A 59 -11.91 -0.20 9.28
CA PHE A 59 -11.03 -1.36 9.48
C PHE A 59 -10.99 -2.26 8.24
N LYS A 60 -12.15 -2.55 7.65
CA LYS A 60 -12.24 -3.38 6.43
C LYS A 60 -11.50 -2.75 5.25
N PHE A 61 -11.54 -1.42 5.12
CA PHE A 61 -10.76 -0.69 4.12
C PHE A 61 -9.26 -0.76 4.41
N LEU A 62 -8.86 -0.54 5.67
CA LEU A 62 -7.45 -0.60 6.08
C LEU A 62 -6.83 -1.98 5.81
N VAL A 63 -7.54 -3.05 6.19
CA VAL A 63 -7.10 -4.43 5.94
C VAL A 63 -6.98 -4.72 4.44
N ALA A 64 -7.95 -4.25 3.63
CA ALA A 64 -7.89 -4.43 2.19
C ALA A 64 -6.67 -3.71 1.58
N THR A 65 -6.41 -2.47 1.98
CA THR A 65 -5.25 -1.70 1.52
C THR A 65 -3.93 -2.37 1.89
N VAL A 66 -3.78 -2.83 3.15
CA VAL A 66 -2.58 -3.54 3.61
C VAL A 66 -2.41 -4.86 2.86
N GLY A 67 -3.50 -5.60 2.64
CA GLY A 67 -3.46 -6.85 1.88
C GLY A 67 -2.97 -6.64 0.44
N ILE A 68 -3.49 -5.61 -0.24
CA ILE A 68 -3.05 -5.26 -1.61
C ILE A 68 -1.56 -4.86 -1.61
N ALA A 69 -1.14 -4.03 -0.65
CA ALA A 69 0.26 -3.60 -0.54
C ALA A 69 1.21 -4.79 -0.25
N ALA A 70 0.80 -5.72 0.62
CA ALA A 70 1.57 -6.91 0.94
C ALA A 70 1.73 -7.84 -0.28
N VAL A 71 0.66 -8.07 -1.04
CA VAL A 71 0.70 -8.86 -2.26
C VAL A 71 1.60 -8.21 -3.31
N GLY A 72 1.46 -6.90 -3.53
CA GLY A 72 2.31 -6.14 -4.44
C GLY A 72 3.80 -6.22 -4.07
N TYR A 73 4.11 -6.06 -2.78
CA TYR A 73 5.47 -6.20 -2.26
C TYR A 73 6.02 -7.61 -2.44
N PHE A 74 5.20 -8.64 -2.21
CA PHE A 74 5.60 -10.04 -2.37
C PHE A 74 5.94 -10.37 -3.83
N ILE A 75 5.11 -9.94 -4.77
CA ILE A 75 5.35 -10.12 -6.22
C ILE A 75 6.61 -9.38 -6.66
N TYR A 76 6.77 -8.12 -6.24
CA TYR A 76 7.96 -7.33 -6.54
C TYR A 76 9.24 -7.99 -6.02
N ARG A 77 9.23 -8.45 -4.76
CA ARG A 77 10.35 -9.15 -4.13
C ARG A 77 10.69 -10.44 -4.87
N TRP A 78 9.68 -11.21 -5.28
CA TRP A 78 9.87 -12.45 -6.01
C TRP A 78 10.51 -12.21 -7.39
N TRP A 79 10.07 -11.18 -8.10
CA TRP A 79 10.62 -10.84 -9.41
C TRP A 79 12.07 -10.32 -9.31
N LYS A 80 12.35 -9.46 -8.32
CA LYS A 80 13.71 -8.97 -8.04
C LYS A 80 14.69 -10.12 -7.76
N ASN A 81 14.27 -11.11 -6.96
CA ASN A 81 15.12 -12.27 -6.68
C ASN A 81 15.42 -13.09 -7.94
N ARG A 82 14.48 -13.20 -8.88
CA ARG A 82 14.72 -13.91 -10.15
C ARG A 82 15.77 -13.24 -11.04
N GLN A 83 15.74 -11.92 -11.18
CA GLN A 83 16.75 -11.22 -11.98
C GLN A 83 18.17 -11.35 -11.39
N SER A 84 18.27 -11.39 -10.06
CA SER A 84 19.56 -11.57 -9.39
C SER A 84 20.21 -12.92 -9.69
N MET A 85 19.42 -13.96 -9.95
CA MET A 85 19.92 -15.30 -10.30
C MET A 85 20.44 -15.34 -11.74
N GLY A 86 19.75 -14.70 -12.68
CA GLY A 86 20.22 -14.58 -14.07
C GLY A 86 21.49 -13.74 -14.21
N GLY A 87 21.58 -12.62 -13.48
CA GLY A 87 22.78 -11.78 -13.46
C GLY A 87 23.99 -12.47 -12.80
N LYS A 88 23.76 -13.23 -11.72
CA LYS A 88 24.82 -14.03 -11.07
C LYS A 88 25.27 -15.19 -11.93
N ALA A 89 24.35 -15.92 -12.55
CA ALA A 89 24.70 -17.01 -13.47
C ALA A 89 25.50 -16.49 -14.67
N ALA A 90 25.11 -15.35 -15.27
CA ALA A 90 25.86 -14.73 -16.36
C ALA A 90 27.26 -14.23 -15.92
N ALA A 91 27.38 -13.71 -14.70
CA ALA A 91 28.66 -13.30 -14.13
C ALA A 91 29.56 -14.50 -13.80
N GLU A 92 29.00 -15.58 -13.28
CA GLU A 92 29.72 -16.82 -13.00
C GLU A 92 30.21 -17.49 -14.28
N THR A 93 29.40 -17.51 -15.36
CA THR A 93 29.84 -18.01 -16.66
C THR A 93 30.96 -17.16 -17.26
N ALA A 94 30.86 -15.83 -17.18
CA ALA A 94 31.90 -14.93 -17.67
C ALA A 94 33.21 -15.07 -16.87
N PHE A 95 33.11 -15.28 -15.55
CA PHE A 95 34.28 -15.50 -14.70
C PHE A 95 34.89 -16.90 -14.90
N ALA A 96 34.06 -17.92 -15.14
CA ALA A 96 34.51 -19.27 -15.49
C ALA A 96 35.24 -19.29 -16.84
N GLU A 97 34.71 -18.58 -17.84
CA GLU A 97 35.35 -18.39 -19.15
C GLU A 97 36.70 -17.66 -19.00
N ALA A 98 36.75 -16.59 -18.19
CA ALA A 98 38.00 -15.87 -17.91
C ALA A 98 39.05 -16.72 -17.19
N LYS A 99 38.63 -17.61 -16.28
CA LYS A 99 39.50 -18.54 -15.55
C LYS A 99 39.98 -19.71 -16.42
N GLN A 100 39.19 -20.08 -17.44
CA GLN A 100 39.52 -21.11 -18.42
C GLN A 100 40.47 -20.65 -19.53
N LEU A 101 40.91 -19.39 -19.55
CA LEU A 101 41.93 -18.91 -20.47
C LEU A 101 43.35 -19.20 -19.93
N PRO A 102 44.06 -20.25 -20.38
CA PRO A 102 45.51 -20.30 -20.23
C PRO A 102 46.11 -19.25 -21.16
N ALA A 103 46.60 -18.14 -20.59
CA ALA A 103 47.48 -17.15 -21.23
C ALA A 103 47.28 -16.99 -22.76
N ARG A 104 46.07 -16.64 -23.21
CA ARG A 104 45.86 -16.31 -24.62
C ARG A 104 46.39 -14.89 -24.86
N PRO A 105 47.33 -14.68 -25.79
CA PRO A 105 47.83 -13.35 -26.06
C PRO A 105 46.70 -12.51 -26.68
N LEU A 106 46.61 -11.25 -26.23
CA LEU A 106 45.67 -10.24 -26.70
C LEU A 106 45.94 -9.93 -28.18
N ALA A 107 45.43 -10.75 -29.09
CA ALA A 107 45.59 -10.57 -30.52
C ALA A 107 44.27 -10.80 -31.27
N THR A 108 43.26 -10.00 -30.97
CA THR A 108 42.13 -9.70 -31.88
C THR A 108 41.50 -8.35 -31.53
N ALA A 109 42.33 -7.33 -31.33
CA ALA A 109 41.92 -5.94 -31.36
C ALA A 109 42.83 -5.21 -32.35
N SER A 110 42.57 -5.37 -33.66
CA SER A 110 42.94 -4.43 -34.73
C SER A 110 42.77 -5.08 -36.12
N LYS A 111 41.66 -4.74 -36.78
CA LYS A 111 41.55 -4.57 -38.25
C LYS A 111 40.26 -3.78 -38.47
N SER A 112 40.36 -2.45 -38.43
CA SER A 112 40.61 -1.59 -39.58
C SER A 112 39.41 -1.54 -40.52
N THR A 113 38.63 -0.46 -40.36
CA THR A 113 38.30 0.51 -41.42
C THR A 113 38.30 0.01 -42.87
N THR A 114 37.11 -0.01 -43.47
CA THR A 114 36.84 0.44 -44.86
C THR A 114 35.37 0.90 -44.87
N ILE A 115 35.07 2.21 -44.72
CA ILE A 115 34.90 3.18 -45.82
C ILE A 115 33.76 2.70 -46.74
N ILE A 116 32.53 3.19 -46.53
CA ILE A 116 31.90 4.20 -47.41
C ILE A 116 32.17 3.87 -48.88
N ASP A 117 31.32 3.03 -49.48
CA ASP A 117 31.19 2.95 -50.93
C ASP A 117 29.88 3.67 -51.30
N ILE A 118 30.07 4.94 -51.67
CA ILE A 118 29.15 5.78 -52.42
C ILE A 118 29.63 5.63 -53.88
N ASP A 119 28.68 5.38 -54.79
CA ASP A 119 28.75 5.52 -56.27
C ASP A 119 28.68 4.22 -57.10
N ARG A 120 27.45 3.72 -57.33
CA ARG A 120 26.89 3.40 -58.68
C ARG A 120 25.42 2.98 -58.60
#